data_AF-A0A416G2J4-F1
#
_entry.id   AF-A0A416G2J4-F1
#
_cell.length_a   1.000
_cell.length_b   1.000
_cell.length_c   1.000
_cell.angle_alpha   90.00
_cell.angle_beta   90.00
_cell.angle_gamma   90.00
#
_symmetry.space_group_name_H-M   'P 1'
#
loop_
_entity.id
_entity.type
_entity.pdbx_description
1 polymer ?
#
loop_
_entity_poly.entity_id
_entity_poly.type
_entity_poly.pdbx_seq_one_letter_code
_entity_poly.pdbx_strand_id
1 'polypeptide(L)'
;MFVVNGVTWRIARVSSGSACLKRSDGSETVGVTDGNTFTIYISNRLRGAFLRRVMAHELCHVFCMSYNIHMPIDQEEYLADWLSLYGAELVYLLDEILSKNMLHKVG
;
A
#
# COMPACT_ATOMS: atom_id res chain seq x y z
N MET A 1 -11.21 4.40 -9.83
CA MET A 1 -11.58 3.26 -8.95
C MET A 1 -10.84 2.03 -9.47
N PHE A 2 -10.61 1.04 -8.64
CA PHE A 2 -9.95 -0.21 -9.02
C PHE A 2 -10.55 -1.38 -8.20
N VAL A 3 -10.29 -2.61 -8.60
CA VAL A 3 -10.89 -3.81 -7.97
C VAL A 3 -9.79 -4.72 -7.44
N VAL A 4 -9.94 -5.19 -6.20
CA VAL A 4 -9.08 -6.21 -5.58
C VAL A 4 -9.99 -7.26 -4.96
N ASN A 5 -9.81 -8.52 -5.37
CA ASN A 5 -10.63 -9.65 -4.91
C ASN A 5 -12.16 -9.39 -4.92
N GLY A 6 -12.67 -8.77 -5.99
CA GLY A 6 -14.10 -8.43 -6.13
C GLY A 6 -14.58 -7.22 -5.33
N VAL A 7 -13.73 -6.61 -4.49
CA VAL A 7 -14.03 -5.39 -3.75
C VAL A 7 -13.62 -4.17 -4.58
N THR A 8 -14.53 -3.21 -4.75
CA THR A 8 -14.27 -1.97 -5.49
C THR A 8 -13.74 -0.89 -4.56
N TRP A 9 -12.51 -0.44 -4.82
CA TRP A 9 -11.83 0.58 -4.05
C TRP A 9 -11.74 1.92 -4.79
N ARG A 10 -11.81 3.01 -4.02
CA ARG A 10 -11.63 4.38 -4.50
C ARG A 10 -10.35 4.99 -3.91
N ILE A 11 -9.74 5.90 -4.66
CA ILE A 11 -8.67 6.77 -4.15
C ILE A 11 -9.23 8.20 -4.10
N ALA A 12 -9.15 8.84 -2.94
CA ALA A 12 -9.60 10.21 -2.71
C ALA A 12 -8.41 11.08 -2.29
N ARG A 13 -8.18 12.17 -3.02
CA ARG A 13 -7.19 13.19 -2.62
C ARG A 13 -7.85 14.26 -1.78
N VAL A 14 -7.38 14.44 -0.55
CA VAL A 14 -7.96 15.34 0.44
C VAL A 14 -6.94 16.36 0.94
N SER A 15 -7.39 17.47 1.52
CA SER A 15 -6.47 18.43 2.14
C SER A 15 -5.73 17.80 3.32
N SER A 16 -4.49 18.22 3.59
CA SER A 16 -3.71 17.67 4.72
C SER A 16 -4.38 17.84 6.08
N GLY A 17 -5.18 18.89 6.28
CA GLY A 17 -5.94 19.11 7.51
C GLY A 17 -7.28 18.38 7.58
N SER A 18 -7.58 17.53 6.59
CA SER A 18 -8.85 16.80 6.52
C SER A 18 -9.01 15.84 7.69
N ALA A 19 -10.22 15.71 8.22
CA ALA A 19 -10.51 14.81 9.34
C ALA A 19 -10.20 13.33 9.01
N CYS A 20 -10.31 12.92 7.73
CA CYS A 20 -9.93 11.57 7.30
C CYS A 20 -8.42 11.30 7.36
N LEU A 21 -7.57 12.31 7.53
CA LEU A 21 -6.13 12.14 7.72
C LEU A 21 -5.69 12.33 9.18
N LYS A 22 -6.66 12.43 10.11
CA LYS A 22 -6.40 12.49 11.54
C LYS A 22 -6.72 11.14 12.16
N ARG A 23 -5.76 10.59 12.89
CA ARG A 23 -5.98 9.39 13.69
C ARG A 23 -6.72 9.73 14.98
N SER A 24 -7.33 8.71 15.60
CA SER A 24 -8.10 8.83 16.83
C SER A 24 -7.28 9.34 18.02
N ASP A 25 -5.96 9.14 17.99
CA ASP A 25 -5.00 9.64 18.98
C ASP A 25 -4.55 11.09 18.73
N GLY A 26 -5.09 11.75 17.71
CA GLY A 26 -4.75 13.11 17.33
C GLY A 26 -3.52 13.24 16.43
N SER A 27 -2.84 12.14 16.08
CA SER A 27 -1.71 12.17 15.15
C SER A 27 -2.18 12.41 13.71
N GLU A 28 -1.36 13.13 12.93
CA GLU A 28 -1.61 13.36 11.51
C GLU A 28 -0.96 12.27 10.66
N THR A 29 -1.66 11.81 9.63
CA THR A 29 -1.11 10.93 8.58
C THR A 29 -1.22 11.59 7.20
N VAL A 30 -0.44 11.09 6.25
CA VAL A 30 -0.48 11.54 4.85
C VAL A 30 -1.28 10.60 3.95
N GLY A 31 -1.61 9.42 4.45
CA GLY A 31 -2.42 8.37 3.80
C GLY A 31 -3.19 7.56 4.85
N VAL A 32 -4.36 7.06 4.48
CA VAL A 32 -5.08 6.04 5.25
C VAL A 32 -5.97 5.19 4.34
N THR A 33 -6.12 3.92 4.68
CA THR A 33 -7.05 2.99 4.04
C THR A 33 -8.22 2.72 4.96
N ASP A 34 -9.43 3.10 4.52
CA ASP A 34 -10.66 2.89 5.28
C ASP A 34 -11.49 1.76 4.66
N GLY A 35 -11.54 0.63 5.37
CA GLY A 35 -12.31 -0.54 4.98
C GLY A 35 -13.83 -0.36 5.08
N ASN A 36 -14.33 0.62 5.84
CA ASN A 36 -15.78 0.87 5.95
C ASN A 36 -16.31 1.59 4.70
N THR A 37 -15.49 2.48 4.12
CA THR A 37 -15.84 3.28 2.94
C THR A 37 -15.19 2.78 1.67
N PHE A 38 -14.41 1.69 1.75
CA PHE A 38 -13.58 1.15 0.66
C PHE A 38 -12.81 2.23 -0.08
N THR A 39 -12.18 3.13 0.68
CA THR A 39 -11.51 4.32 0.15
C THR A 39 -10.12 4.47 0.76
N ILE A 40 -9.13 4.66 -0.11
CA ILE A 40 -7.82 5.19 0.26
C ILE A 40 -7.89 6.72 0.24
N TYR A 41 -7.67 7.36 1.37
CA TYR A 41 -7.56 8.81 1.49
C TYR A 41 -6.09 9.22 1.52
N ILE A 42 -5.68 10.13 0.64
CA ILE A 42 -4.29 10.57 0.52
C ILE A 42 -4.21 12.08 0.48
N SER A 43 -3.21 12.64 1.15
CA SER A 43 -2.96 14.08 1.11
C SER A 43 -2.74 14.54 -0.34
N ASN A 44 -3.50 15.57 -0.71
CA ASN A 44 -3.39 16.24 -2.00
C ASN A 44 -2.06 17.00 -2.16
N ARG A 45 -1.14 16.98 -1.19
CA ARG A 45 0.22 17.52 -1.30
C ARG A 45 1.25 16.49 -1.77
N LEU A 46 0.95 15.20 -1.71
CA LEU A 46 1.92 14.14 -2.03
C LEU A 46 2.19 14.01 -3.53
N ARG A 47 3.48 13.94 -3.90
CA ARG A 47 3.95 13.86 -5.29
C ARG A 47 5.15 12.91 -5.40
N GLY A 48 5.46 12.50 -6.64
CA GLY A 48 6.69 11.78 -6.97
C GLY A 48 6.91 10.50 -6.16
N ALA A 49 8.17 10.27 -5.78
CA ALA A 49 8.58 9.08 -5.04
C ALA A 49 7.84 8.92 -3.70
N PHE A 50 7.57 10.02 -3.00
CA PHE A 50 6.88 9.92 -1.70
C PHE A 50 5.41 9.50 -1.87
N LEU A 51 4.70 10.02 -2.88
CA LEU A 51 3.38 9.51 -3.24
C LEU A 51 3.42 8.02 -3.57
N ARG A 52 4.40 7.57 -4.35
CA ARG A 52 4.54 6.16 -4.72
C ARG A 52 4.69 5.26 -3.49
N ARG A 53 5.51 5.68 -2.52
CA ARG A 53 5.72 4.95 -1.26
C ARG A 53 4.43 4.85 -0.45
N VAL A 54 3.77 5.99 -0.20
CA VAL A 54 2.50 6.01 0.56
C VAL A 54 1.43 5.17 -0.15
N MET A 55 1.28 5.30 -1.47
CA MET A 55 0.34 4.46 -2.22
C MET A 55 0.61 2.95 -2.08
N ALA A 56 1.88 2.54 -2.09
CA ALA A 56 2.25 1.13 -1.93
C ALA A 56 1.94 0.61 -0.52
N HIS A 57 2.20 1.43 0.50
CA HIS A 57 1.82 1.14 1.88
C HIS A 57 0.30 0.95 2.00
N GLU A 58 -0.50 1.91 1.51
CA GLU A 58 -1.96 1.82 1.57
C GLU A 58 -2.53 0.63 0.77
N LEU A 59 -1.92 0.29 -0.36
CA LEU A 59 -2.32 -0.88 -1.12
C LEU A 59 -2.09 -2.19 -0.35
N CYS A 60 -1.10 -2.27 0.54
CA CYS A 60 -0.94 -3.43 1.42
C CYS A 60 -2.19 -3.66 2.27
N HIS A 61 -2.71 -2.63 2.93
CA HIS A 61 -3.94 -2.69 3.72
C HIS A 61 -5.14 -3.08 2.87
N VAL A 62 -5.26 -2.51 1.65
CA VAL A 62 -6.32 -2.89 0.71
C VAL A 62 -6.29 -4.38 0.41
N PHE A 63 -5.11 -4.97 0.18
CA PHE A 63 -4.98 -6.40 -0.05
C PHE A 63 -5.34 -7.20 1.21
N CYS A 64 -4.86 -6.79 2.39
CA CYS A 64 -5.21 -7.47 3.63
C CYS A 64 -6.74 -7.50 3.85
N MET A 65 -7.40 -6.37 3.70
CA MET A 65 -8.86 -6.26 3.84
C MET A 65 -9.61 -7.03 2.75
N SER A 66 -9.20 -6.91 1.48
CA SER A 66 -9.93 -7.53 0.36
C SER A 66 -9.81 -9.05 0.35
N TYR A 67 -8.71 -9.61 0.86
CA TYR A 67 -8.51 -11.05 0.98
C TYR A 67 -8.86 -11.59 2.38
N ASN A 68 -9.39 -10.74 3.27
CA ASN A 68 -9.73 -11.10 4.64
C ASN A 68 -8.54 -11.74 5.39
N ILE A 69 -7.34 -11.18 5.18
CA ILE A 69 -6.09 -11.57 5.84
C ILE A 69 -6.06 -10.85 7.19
N HIS A 70 -5.93 -11.63 8.26
CA HIS A 70 -5.88 -11.11 9.62
C HIS A 70 -4.45 -11.22 10.15
N MET A 71 -3.90 -10.09 10.58
CA MET A 71 -2.59 -9.99 11.23
C MET A 71 -2.71 -9.06 12.44
N PRO A 72 -1.85 -9.20 13.46
CA PRO A 72 -1.66 -8.14 14.44
C PRO A 72 -1.32 -6.82 13.74
N ILE A 73 -1.91 -5.70 14.19
CA ILE A 73 -1.78 -4.40 13.50
C ILE A 73 -0.31 -3.98 13.31
N ASP A 74 0.54 -4.20 14.31
CA ASP A 74 1.97 -3.89 14.23
C ASP A 74 2.68 -4.68 13.12
N GLN A 75 2.25 -5.92 12.88
CA GLN A 75 2.78 -6.77 11.83
C GLN A 75 2.28 -6.35 10.45
N GLU A 76 1.02 -5.93 10.35
CA GLU A 76 0.46 -5.41 9.10
C GLU A 76 1.13 -4.10 8.68
N GLU A 77 1.31 -3.15 9.61
CA GLU A 77 2.03 -1.89 9.39
C GLU A 77 3.49 -2.14 9.01
N TYR A 78 4.17 -3.08 9.69
CA TYR A 78 5.53 -3.47 9.33
C TYR A 78 5.62 -4.01 7.89
N LEU A 79 4.68 -4.87 7.49
CA LEU A 79 4.61 -5.40 6.13
C LEU A 79 4.34 -4.29 5.11
N ALA A 80 3.42 -3.37 5.42
CA ALA A 80 3.10 -2.24 4.56
C ALA A 80 4.31 -1.31 4.37
N ASP A 81 5.05 -1.02 5.44
CA ASP A 81 6.30 -0.27 5.39
C ASP A 81 7.37 -0.99 4.55
N TRP A 82 7.56 -2.28 4.79
CA TRP A 82 8.51 -3.09 4.03
C TRP A 82 8.18 -3.08 2.52
N LEU A 83 6.91 -3.25 2.15
CA LEU A 83 6.46 -3.17 0.76
C LEU A 83 6.69 -1.77 0.17
N SER A 84 6.43 -0.71 0.94
CA SER A 84 6.62 0.67 0.51
C SER A 84 8.08 1.02 0.23
N LEU A 85 9.01 0.39 0.96
CA LEU A 85 10.44 0.63 0.88
C LEU A 85 11.13 -0.26 -0.15
N TYR A 86 10.85 -1.55 -0.12
CA TYR A 86 11.64 -2.58 -0.81
C TYR A 86 10.85 -3.34 -1.88
N GLY A 87 9.51 -3.35 -1.81
CA GLY A 87 8.68 -4.25 -2.62
C GLY A 87 8.87 -4.09 -4.13
N ALA A 88 8.99 -2.86 -4.62
CA ALA A 88 9.20 -2.62 -6.05
C ALA A 88 10.58 -3.07 -6.54
N GLU A 89 11.63 -2.85 -5.74
CA GLU A 89 12.98 -3.30 -6.06
C GLU A 89 13.06 -4.83 -6.09
N LEU A 90 12.38 -5.50 -5.16
CA LEU A 90 12.27 -6.96 -5.18
C LEU A 90 11.66 -7.46 -6.48
N VAL A 91 10.52 -6.90 -6.91
CA VAL A 91 9.84 -7.34 -8.14
C VAL A 91 10.72 -7.10 -9.37
N TYR A 92 11.37 -5.94 -9.47
CA TYR A 92 12.28 -5.66 -10.60
C TYR A 92 13.49 -6.60 -10.62
N LEU A 93 14.09 -6.87 -9.46
CA LEU A 93 15.19 -7.82 -9.35
C LEU A 93 14.74 -9.25 -9.72
N LEU A 94 13.54 -9.66 -9.29
CA LEU A 94 12.96 -10.94 -9.66
C LEU A 94 12.80 -11.07 -11.18
N ASP A 95 12.19 -10.07 -11.83
CA ASP A 95 11.97 -10.06 -13.27
C ASP A 95 13.31 -10.08 -14.04
N GLU A 96 14.33 -9.37 -13.53
CA GLU A 96 15.68 -9.39 -14.08
C GLU A 96 16.32 -10.79 -13.99
N ILE A 97 16.23 -11.44 -12.84
CA ILE A 97 16.77 -12.80 -12.62
C ILE A 97 16.11 -13.80 -13.58
N LEU A 98 14.78 -13.75 -13.69
CA LEU A 98 14.00 -14.67 -14.51
C LEU A 98 14.23 -14.44 -16.01
N SER A 99 14.27 -13.19 -16.46
CA SER A 99 14.52 -12.86 -17.88
C SER A 99 15.92 -13.19 -18.35
N LYS A 100 16.92 -13.16 -17.45
CA LYS A 100 18.32 -13.47 -17.77
C LYS A 100 18.69 -14.95 -17.65
N ASN A 101 17.73 -15.86 -17.40
CA ASN A 101 17.99 -17.29 -17.17
C ASN A 101 19.09 -17.54 -16.11
N MET A 102 19.23 -16.66 -15.11
CA MET A 102 20.24 -16.83 -14.06
C MET A 102 19.92 -18.02 -13.15
N LEU A 103 18.71 -18.57 -13.26
CA LEU A 103 18.34 -19.86 -12.70
C LEU A 103 18.72 -20.96 -13.71
N HIS A 104 19.97 -21.44 -13.64
CA HIS A 104 20.31 -22.71 -14.29
C HIS A 104 19.47 -23.83 -13.67
N LYS A 105 18.85 -24.68 -14.49
CA LYS A 105 18.31 -25.96 -14.02
C LYS A 105 19.46 -26.72 -13.37
N VAL A 106 19.38 -26.93 -12.06
CA VAL A 106 20.09 -28.06 -11.45
C VAL A 106 19.45 -29.30 -12.08
N GLY A 107 20.27 -30.09 -12.78
CA GLY A 107 19.87 -31.16 -13.69
C GLY A 107 18.94 -32.21 -13.09
#